data_AF-A0A519BEN1-F1
#
_entry.id   AF-A0A519BEN1-F1
#
_cell.length_a   1.000
_cell.length_b   1.000
_cell.length_c   1.000
_cell.angle_alpha   90.00
_cell.angle_beta   90.00
_cell.angle_gamma   90.00
#
_symmetry.space_group_name_H-M   'P 1'
#
loop_
_entity.id
_entity.type
_entity.pdbx_description
1 polymer ?
#
loop_
_entity_poly.entity_id
_entity_poly.type
_entity_poly.pdbx_seq_one_letter_code
_entity_poly.pdbx_strand_id
1 'polypeptide(L)'
;MATIYKRGNIYWHQVRLEGRQYQGTTKTHDKKLAQQIANTIETDLIRKKFSMPINSNYTFLSAWEQYIKSQAVSQKTIEVRITSSKHFLPIFKTKNIQAITQSNIKDYQLKRKLEILSMPKNIGERESEISFMTANIETSTLYNFFYFCIEKGLIEKNPAFKIKKLNELYRLVTISDEDIDKLIAEATNKLTKDLITIKLIEKRVSGNFRNGCLIKNVNRVQLDAKYT
;
A
#
# COMPACT_ATOMS: atom_id res chain seq x y z
N MET A 1 -0.67 -21.68 -35.03
CA MET A 1 -0.37 -20.64 -36.03
C MET A 1 -1.55 -19.69 -36.11
N ALA A 2 -1.30 -18.41 -35.81
CA ALA A 2 -2.27 -17.34 -35.93
C ALA A 2 -2.68 -17.14 -37.39
N THR A 3 -3.97 -17.25 -37.66
CA THR A 3 -4.55 -16.93 -38.97
C THR A 3 -5.13 -15.52 -38.96
N ILE A 4 -4.87 -14.77 -40.03
CA ILE A 4 -5.50 -13.47 -40.26
C ILE A 4 -6.47 -13.54 -41.43
N TYR A 5 -7.55 -12.78 -41.35
CA TYR A 5 -8.52 -12.64 -42.42
C TYR A 5 -9.04 -11.21 -42.49
N LYS A 6 -9.43 -10.75 -43.68
CA LYS A 6 -9.91 -9.39 -43.88
C LYS A 6 -11.43 -9.35 -43.73
N ARG A 7 -11.95 -8.40 -42.95
CA ARG A 7 -13.40 -8.16 -42.82
C ARG A 7 -13.65 -6.66 -42.96
N GLY A 8 -14.25 -6.26 -44.08
CA GLY A 8 -14.34 -4.86 -44.47
C GLY A 8 -12.96 -4.29 -44.75
N ASN A 9 -12.62 -3.13 -44.16
CA ASN A 9 -11.31 -2.52 -44.36
C ASN A 9 -10.24 -3.04 -43.39
N ILE A 10 -10.60 -3.68 -42.27
CA ILE A 10 -9.67 -4.01 -41.18
C ILE A 10 -9.34 -5.51 -41.18
N TYR A 11 -8.10 -5.86 -40.81
CA TYR A 11 -7.72 -7.26 -40.58
C TYR A 11 -8.16 -7.75 -39.19
N TRP A 12 -8.61 -8.99 -39.16
CA TRP A 12 -8.97 -9.74 -37.96
C TRP A 12 -7.98 -10.87 -37.78
N HIS A 13 -7.76 -11.27 -36.53
CA HIS A 13 -6.92 -12.41 -36.19
C HIS A 13 -7.74 -13.49 -35.49
N GLN A 14 -7.35 -14.74 -35.70
CA GLN A 14 -7.89 -15.91 -35.05
C GLN A 14 -6.73 -16.79 -34.58
N VAL A 15 -6.71 -17.09 -33.28
CA VAL A 15 -5.71 -17.96 -32.65
C VAL A 15 -6.45 -19.08 -31.94
N ARG A 16 -6.05 -20.33 -32.20
CA ARG A 16 -6.56 -21.51 -31.48
C ARG A 16 -5.49 -22.00 -30.52
N LEU A 17 -5.84 -22.09 -29.24
CA LEU A 17 -4.99 -22.63 -28.19
C LEU A 17 -5.83 -23.59 -27.35
N GLU A 18 -5.44 -24.88 -27.30
CA GLU A 18 -6.11 -25.93 -26.52
C GLU A 18 -7.64 -26.01 -26.71
N GLY A 19 -8.10 -25.97 -27.96
CA GLY A 19 -9.54 -26.06 -28.27
C GLY A 19 -10.33 -24.78 -28.01
N ARG A 20 -9.72 -23.74 -27.42
CA ARG A 20 -10.32 -22.41 -27.29
C ARG A 20 -9.88 -21.52 -28.45
N GLN A 21 -10.84 -20.76 -28.99
CA GLN A 21 -10.63 -19.86 -30.11
C GLN A 21 -10.67 -18.41 -29.63
N TYR A 22 -9.55 -17.71 -29.80
CA TYR A 22 -9.40 -16.30 -29.52
C TYR A 22 -9.49 -15.50 -30.82
N GLN A 23 -10.40 -14.54 -30.89
CA GLN A 23 -10.60 -13.69 -32.06
C GLN A 23 -10.59 -12.22 -31.66
N GLY A 24 -10.07 -11.37 -32.54
CA GLY A 24 -10.03 -9.94 -32.32
C GLY A 24 -9.66 -9.18 -33.58
N THR A 25 -9.74 -7.85 -33.51
CA THR A 25 -9.33 -6.96 -34.59
C THR A 25 -7.86 -6.59 -34.42
N THR A 26 -7.09 -6.58 -35.51
CA THR A 26 -5.71 -6.02 -35.49
C THR A 26 -5.71 -4.50 -35.66
N LYS A 27 -6.89 -3.90 -35.85
CA LYS A 27 -7.13 -2.45 -36.05
C LYS A 27 -6.29 -1.81 -37.17
N THR A 28 -5.77 -2.63 -38.08
CA THR A 28 -4.84 -2.21 -39.12
C THR A 28 -5.31 -2.68 -40.50
N HIS A 29 -5.00 -1.90 -41.53
CA HIS A 29 -5.31 -2.16 -42.94
C HIS A 29 -4.14 -2.79 -43.71
N ASP A 30 -2.94 -2.82 -43.14
CA ASP A 30 -1.75 -3.46 -43.68
C ASP A 30 -1.67 -4.94 -43.26
N LYS A 31 -1.54 -5.84 -44.24
CA LYS A 31 -1.45 -7.29 -44.05
C LYS A 31 -0.19 -7.69 -43.28
N LYS A 32 0.96 -7.06 -43.56
CA LYS A 32 2.23 -7.42 -42.91
C LYS A 32 2.19 -7.07 -41.42
N LEU A 33 1.75 -5.86 -41.12
CA LEU A 33 1.60 -5.37 -39.75
C LEU A 33 0.53 -6.19 -38.99
N ALA A 34 -0.59 -6.52 -39.64
CA ALA A 34 -1.61 -7.39 -39.06
C ALA A 34 -1.08 -8.79 -38.70
N GLN A 35 -0.25 -9.39 -39.56
CA GLN A 35 0.38 -10.68 -39.26
C GLN A 35 1.34 -10.59 -38.08
N GLN A 36 2.14 -9.51 -37.99
CA GLN A 36 3.03 -9.29 -36.85
C GLN A 36 2.24 -9.16 -35.54
N ILE A 37 1.16 -8.37 -35.53
CA ILE A 37 0.28 -8.24 -34.36
C ILE A 37 -0.30 -9.61 -33.96
N ALA A 38 -0.80 -10.39 -34.94
CA ALA A 38 -1.38 -11.70 -34.69
C ALA A 38 -0.35 -12.69 -34.09
N ASN A 39 0.88 -12.69 -34.61
CA ASN A 39 1.97 -13.50 -34.09
C ASN A 39 2.36 -13.09 -32.66
N THR A 40 2.39 -11.79 -32.35
CA THR A 40 2.65 -11.29 -30.99
C THR A 40 1.55 -11.75 -30.02
N ILE A 41 0.27 -11.65 -30.41
CA ILE A 41 -0.86 -12.13 -29.59
C ILE A 41 -0.78 -13.63 -29.35
N GLU A 42 -0.47 -14.44 -30.37
CA GLU A 42 -0.25 -15.88 -30.20
C GLU A 42 0.90 -16.15 -29.24
N THR A 43 2.01 -15.42 -29.38
CA THR A 43 3.17 -15.54 -28.49
C THR A 43 2.81 -15.19 -27.05
N ASP A 44 2.04 -14.14 -26.81
CA ASP A 44 1.62 -13.73 -25.46
C ASP A 44 0.61 -14.71 -24.84
N LEU A 45 -0.29 -15.29 -25.65
CA LEU A 45 -1.18 -16.37 -25.21
C LEU A 45 -0.40 -17.62 -24.81
N ILE A 46 0.60 -17.99 -25.60
CA ILE A 46 1.51 -19.10 -25.31
C ILE A 46 2.32 -18.79 -24.04
N ARG A 47 2.90 -17.58 -23.92
CA ARG A 47 3.65 -17.15 -22.74
C ARG A 47 2.79 -17.23 -21.48
N LYS A 48 1.58 -16.69 -21.53
CA LYS A 48 0.63 -16.73 -20.41
C LYS A 48 0.27 -18.16 -20.02
N LYS A 49 0.16 -19.06 -21.00
CA LYS A 49 -0.11 -20.48 -20.77
C LYS A 49 1.06 -21.20 -20.12
N PHE A 50 2.28 -20.99 -20.62
CA PHE A 50 3.48 -21.66 -20.14
C PHE A 50 4.17 -20.91 -18.99
N SER A 51 3.55 -19.86 -18.44
CA SER A 51 4.14 -18.95 -17.45
C SER A 51 5.56 -18.51 -17.82
N MET A 52 5.78 -18.25 -19.12
CA MET A 52 7.08 -17.78 -19.60
C MET A 52 7.23 -16.29 -19.24
N PRO A 53 8.32 -15.91 -18.56
CA PRO A 53 8.50 -14.56 -18.06
C PRO A 53 8.48 -13.56 -19.22
N ILE A 54 7.68 -12.50 -19.06
CA ILE A 54 7.76 -11.31 -19.90
C ILE A 54 9.13 -10.70 -19.67
N ASN A 55 10.13 -10.88 -20.55
CA ASN A 55 11.45 -10.26 -20.33
C ASN A 55 11.32 -8.73 -20.29
N SER A 56 11.11 -8.17 -19.10
CA SER A 56 11.18 -6.74 -18.86
C SER A 56 12.52 -6.46 -18.21
N ASN A 57 13.40 -5.74 -18.92
CA ASN A 57 14.66 -5.25 -18.37
C ASN A 57 14.44 -4.07 -17.40
N TYR A 58 13.31 -4.05 -16.69
CA TYR A 58 12.96 -2.99 -15.76
C TYR A 58 13.72 -3.17 -14.45
N THR A 59 14.41 -2.13 -14.03
CA THR A 59 15.04 -2.07 -12.72
C THR A 59 14.00 -1.68 -11.66
N PHE A 60 14.25 -2.08 -10.41
CA PHE A 60 13.39 -1.69 -9.31
C PHE A 60 13.24 -0.17 -9.19
N LEU A 61 14.34 0.57 -9.36
CA LEU A 61 14.34 2.03 -9.25
C LEU A 61 13.39 2.69 -10.26
N SER A 62 13.45 2.28 -11.54
CA SER A 62 12.63 2.91 -12.57
C SER A 62 11.13 2.65 -12.35
N ALA A 63 10.75 1.45 -11.93
CA ALA A 63 9.35 1.17 -11.58
C ALA A 63 8.94 1.88 -10.29
N TRP A 64 9.83 2.01 -9.31
CA TRP A 64 9.54 2.70 -8.06
C TRP A 64 9.23 4.18 -8.27
N GLU A 65 9.99 4.86 -9.12
CA GLU A 65 9.73 6.26 -9.47
C GLU A 65 8.36 6.44 -10.16
N GLN A 66 8.00 5.51 -11.05
CA GLN A 66 6.66 5.52 -11.68
C GLN A 66 5.55 5.22 -10.67
N TYR A 67 5.79 4.31 -9.73
CA TYR A 67 4.86 4.00 -8.68
C TYR A 67 4.54 5.24 -7.84
N ILE A 68 5.57 5.98 -7.39
CA ILE A 68 5.39 7.19 -6.60
C ILE A 68 4.69 8.29 -7.40
N LYS A 69 5.07 8.52 -8.66
CA LYS A 69 4.44 9.54 -9.53
C LYS A 69 2.98 9.25 -9.85
N SER A 70 2.57 7.97 -9.89
CA SER A 70 1.20 7.57 -10.22
C SER A 70 0.25 7.52 -9.03
N GLN A 71 0.74 7.79 -7.81
CA GLN A 71 -0.10 7.72 -6.61
C GLN A 71 -1.10 8.88 -6.53
N ALA A 72 -2.38 8.54 -6.49
CA ALA A 72 -3.48 9.46 -6.19
C ALA A 72 -3.90 9.35 -4.70
N VAL A 73 -2.95 9.47 -3.78
CA VAL A 73 -3.22 9.47 -2.31
C VAL A 73 -2.76 10.79 -1.69
N SER A 74 -3.10 11.01 -0.42
CA SER A 74 -2.69 12.20 0.31
C SER A 74 -1.16 12.37 0.34
N GLN A 75 -0.70 13.61 0.29
CA GLN A 75 0.73 13.95 0.28
C GLN A 75 1.49 13.32 1.45
N LYS A 76 0.89 13.33 2.64
CA LYS A 76 1.45 12.69 3.84
C LYS A 76 1.67 11.19 3.67
N THR A 77 0.80 10.50 2.94
CA THR A 77 0.97 9.07 2.66
C THR A 77 2.15 8.84 1.70
N ILE A 78 2.32 9.72 0.72
CA ILE A 78 3.46 9.68 -0.22
C ILE A 78 4.77 9.90 0.54
N GLU A 79 4.82 10.88 1.44
CA GLU A 79 5.99 11.17 2.29
C GLU A 79 6.39 9.98 3.17
N VAL A 80 5.42 9.30 3.78
CA VAL A 80 5.67 8.08 4.57
C VAL A 80 6.29 7.00 3.69
N ARG A 81 5.78 6.79 2.46
CA ARG A 81 6.33 5.80 1.52
C ARG A 81 7.74 6.16 1.07
N ILE A 82 8.00 7.43 0.75
CA ILE A 82 9.35 7.93 0.41
C ILE A 82 10.32 7.76 1.58
N THR A 83 9.86 8.01 2.81
CA THR A 83 10.69 7.82 4.00
C THR A 83 11.02 6.34 4.20
N SER A 84 10.02 5.47 4.06
CA SER A 84 10.22 4.01 4.15
C SER A 84 11.14 3.46 3.07
N SER A 85 11.12 4.05 1.86
CA SER A 85 11.92 3.57 0.73
C SER A 85 13.41 3.79 0.90
N LYS A 86 13.84 4.72 1.76
CA LYS A 86 15.25 4.92 2.11
C LYS A 86 15.91 3.65 2.63
N HIS A 87 15.15 2.74 3.25
CA HIS A 87 15.68 1.49 3.80
C HIS A 87 15.81 0.37 2.76
N PHE A 88 14.82 0.20 1.88
CA PHE A 88 14.84 -0.90 0.91
C PHE A 88 15.47 -0.51 -0.45
N LEU A 89 15.49 0.76 -0.83
CA LEU A 89 16.10 1.20 -2.09
C LEU A 89 17.58 0.83 -2.22
N PRO A 90 18.45 1.02 -1.19
CA PRO A 90 19.85 0.62 -1.29
C PRO A 90 20.05 -0.86 -1.64
N ILE A 91 19.09 -1.72 -1.29
CA ILE A 91 19.16 -3.18 -1.45
C ILE A 91 18.59 -3.61 -2.81
N PHE A 92 17.51 -2.98 -3.26
CA PHE A 92 16.77 -3.41 -4.44
C PHE A 92 16.99 -2.55 -5.69
N LYS A 93 17.48 -1.30 -5.58
CA LYS A 93 17.49 -0.32 -6.68
C LYS A 93 18.04 -0.83 -8.01
N THR A 94 19.13 -1.61 -7.98
CA THR A 94 19.80 -2.15 -9.18
C THR A 94 19.26 -3.49 -9.62
N LYS A 95 18.46 -4.16 -8.80
CA LYS A 95 17.91 -5.49 -9.13
C LYS A 95 16.82 -5.34 -10.19
N ASN A 96 16.78 -6.32 -11.09
CA ASN A 96 15.64 -6.48 -11.98
C ASN A 96 14.42 -6.88 -11.14
N ILE A 97 13.26 -6.29 -11.40
CA ILE A 97 12.03 -6.51 -10.62
C ILE A 97 11.62 -7.99 -10.64
N GLN A 98 11.83 -8.68 -11.76
CA GLN A 98 11.46 -10.08 -11.94
C GLN A 98 12.40 -11.03 -11.18
N ALA A 99 13.63 -10.61 -10.96
CA ALA A 99 14.61 -11.36 -10.17
C ALA A 99 14.34 -11.27 -8.66
N ILE A 100 13.45 -10.36 -8.22
CA ILE A 100 13.12 -10.21 -6.80
C ILE A 100 12.14 -11.31 -6.42
N THR A 101 12.63 -12.23 -5.60
CA THR A 101 11.86 -13.37 -5.09
C THR A 101 11.31 -13.08 -3.69
N GLN A 102 10.38 -13.93 -3.24
CA GLN A 102 9.87 -13.89 -1.87
C GLN A 102 10.97 -14.08 -0.82
N SER A 103 12.03 -14.86 -1.14
CA SER A 103 13.19 -15.02 -0.24
C SER A 103 13.85 -13.68 0.01
N ASN A 104 14.08 -12.89 -1.03
CA ASN A 104 14.75 -11.60 -0.89
C ASN A 104 13.97 -10.62 0.01
N ILE A 105 12.64 -10.67 -0.01
CA ILE A 105 11.81 -9.84 0.87
C ILE A 105 11.85 -10.36 2.32
N LYS A 106 11.90 -11.67 2.53
CA LYS A 106 12.09 -12.26 3.87
C LYS A 106 13.47 -11.93 4.44
N ASP A 107 14.51 -12.03 3.63
CA ASP A 107 15.88 -11.68 4.01
C ASP A 107 15.96 -10.19 4.39
N TYR A 108 15.29 -9.33 3.62
CA TYR A 108 15.14 -7.91 3.96
C TYR A 108 14.42 -7.70 5.30
N GLN A 109 13.28 -8.38 5.52
CA GLN A 109 12.52 -8.28 6.75
C GLN A 109 13.35 -8.72 7.96
N LEU A 110 14.10 -9.82 7.83
CA LEU A 110 15.01 -10.29 8.87
C LEU A 110 16.12 -9.28 9.15
N LYS A 111 16.73 -8.72 8.09
CA LYS A 111 17.76 -7.68 8.24
C LYS A 111 17.23 -6.47 9.00
N ARG A 112 16.05 -5.96 8.64
CA ARG A 112 15.43 -4.84 9.36
C ARG A 112 15.02 -5.18 10.77
N LYS A 113 14.57 -6.41 11.03
CA LYS A 113 14.32 -6.89 12.39
C LYS A 113 15.58 -6.79 13.24
N LEU A 114 16.71 -7.32 12.76
CA LEU A 114 17.99 -7.26 13.47
C LEU A 114 18.48 -5.82 13.69
N GLU A 115 18.36 -4.95 12.68
CA GLU A 115 18.73 -3.54 12.79
C GLU A 115 17.86 -2.78 13.82
N ILE A 116 16.59 -3.18 14.00
CA ILE A 116 15.71 -2.60 15.04
C ILE A 116 16.10 -3.14 16.42
N LEU A 117 16.40 -4.43 16.54
CA LEU A 117 16.85 -5.02 17.80
C LEU A 117 18.17 -4.39 18.30
N SER A 118 19.08 -4.03 17.38
CA SER A 118 20.35 -3.38 17.72
C SER A 118 20.24 -1.90 18.04
N MET A 119 19.06 -1.29 17.98
CA MET A 119 18.91 0.13 18.33
C MET A 119 19.16 0.33 19.83
N PRO A 120 19.88 1.40 20.26
CA PRO A 120 20.20 1.64 21.67
C PRO A 120 19.01 1.56 22.63
N LYS A 121 17.84 2.06 22.18
CA LYS A 121 16.58 2.04 22.94
C LYS A 121 15.96 0.66 23.17
N ASN A 122 16.43 -0.36 22.46
CA ASN A 122 15.88 -1.71 22.45
C ASN A 122 16.88 -2.74 23.01
N ILE A 123 18.09 -2.31 23.38
CA ILE A 123 19.11 -3.19 23.94
C ILE A 123 18.63 -3.67 25.32
N GLY A 124 18.54 -4.99 25.50
CA GLY A 124 18.11 -5.62 26.75
C GLY A 124 16.61 -5.90 26.86
N GLU A 125 15.80 -5.33 25.97
CA GLU A 125 14.35 -5.59 25.89
C GLU A 125 14.08 -6.95 25.22
N ARG A 126 12.98 -7.61 25.60
CA ARG A 126 12.57 -8.85 24.93
C ARG A 126 11.95 -8.52 23.57
N GLU A 127 12.05 -9.44 22.61
CA GLU A 127 11.49 -9.23 21.27
C GLU A 127 9.97 -8.91 21.30
N SER A 128 9.23 -9.51 22.24
CA SER A 128 7.80 -9.26 22.43
C SER A 128 7.47 -7.83 22.87
N GLU A 129 8.44 -7.12 23.47
CA GLU A 129 8.32 -5.76 23.99
C GLU A 129 8.80 -4.70 22.98
N ILE A 130 9.24 -5.13 21.80
CA ILE A 130 9.72 -4.24 20.75
C ILE A 130 8.69 -4.17 19.63
N SER A 131 8.37 -2.95 19.20
CA SER A 131 7.49 -2.71 18.05
C SER A 131 8.27 -2.70 16.75
N PHE A 132 7.86 -3.54 15.79
CA PHE A 132 8.43 -3.62 14.44
C PHE A 132 7.55 -2.91 13.40
N MET A 133 6.70 -1.97 13.82
CA MET A 133 5.77 -1.22 12.97
C MET A 133 6.46 -0.62 11.73
N THR A 134 7.66 -0.05 11.87
CA THR A 134 8.41 0.55 10.75
C THR A 134 8.76 -0.48 9.68
N ALA A 135 9.29 -1.63 10.06
CA ALA A 135 9.59 -2.74 9.14
C ALA A 135 8.32 -3.29 8.47
N ASN A 136 7.18 -3.31 9.19
CA ASN A 136 5.89 -3.72 8.63
C ASN A 136 5.33 -2.68 7.65
N ILE A 137 5.52 -1.38 7.88
CA ILE A 137 5.16 -0.31 6.93
C ILE A 137 5.98 -0.46 5.65
N GLU A 138 7.29 -0.69 5.76
CA GLU A 138 8.18 -0.94 4.62
C GLU A 138 7.72 -2.16 3.81
N THR A 139 7.43 -3.28 4.49
CA THR A 139 6.93 -4.52 3.86
C THR A 139 5.58 -4.30 3.17
N SER A 140 4.68 -3.54 3.80
CA SER A 140 3.37 -3.20 3.22
C SER A 140 3.50 -2.27 2.01
N THR A 141 4.50 -1.38 2.03
CA THR A 141 4.81 -0.49 0.92
C THR A 141 5.33 -1.29 -0.27
N LEU A 142 6.25 -2.24 -0.04
CA LEU A 142 6.71 -3.18 -1.07
C LEU A 142 5.56 -4.01 -1.63
N TYR A 143 4.65 -4.50 -0.78
CA TYR A 143 3.46 -5.23 -1.22
C TYR A 143 2.63 -4.42 -2.22
N ASN A 144 2.29 -3.18 -1.88
CA ASN A 144 1.50 -2.31 -2.76
C ASN A 144 2.25 -1.95 -4.05
N PHE A 145 3.57 -1.71 -3.95
CA PHE A 145 4.42 -1.46 -5.10
C PHE A 145 4.41 -2.63 -6.10
N PHE A 146 4.55 -3.87 -5.61
CA PHE A 146 4.52 -5.03 -6.49
C PHE A 146 3.13 -5.27 -7.11
N TYR A 147 2.03 -4.92 -6.42
CA TYR A 147 0.72 -4.91 -7.08
C TYR A 147 0.66 -3.92 -8.24
N PHE A 148 1.18 -2.71 -8.07
CA PHE A 148 1.32 -1.76 -9.17
C PHE A 148 2.15 -2.34 -10.33
N CYS A 149 3.24 -3.05 -10.03
CA CYS A 149 4.04 -3.70 -11.07
C CYS A 149 3.26 -4.81 -11.80
N ILE A 150 2.36 -5.53 -11.13
CA ILE A 150 1.45 -6.49 -11.77
C ILE A 150 0.47 -5.78 -12.69
N GLU A 151 -0.16 -4.69 -12.22
CA GLU A 151 -1.10 -3.89 -13.03
C GLU A 151 -0.44 -3.33 -14.29
N LYS A 152 0.85 -2.99 -14.22
CA LYS A 152 1.66 -2.55 -15.36
C LYS A 152 2.20 -3.70 -16.22
N GLY A 153 1.93 -4.96 -15.86
CA GLY A 153 2.41 -6.14 -16.60
C GLY A 153 3.91 -6.37 -16.52
N LEU A 154 4.60 -5.80 -15.51
CA LEU A 154 6.05 -5.95 -15.31
C LEU A 154 6.39 -7.29 -14.62
N ILE A 155 5.50 -7.78 -13.76
CA ILE A 155 5.63 -9.04 -13.05
C ILE A 155 4.30 -9.78 -13.03
N GLU A 156 4.35 -11.11 -12.91
CA GLU A 156 3.16 -11.96 -12.87
C GLU A 156 2.61 -12.14 -11.46
N LYS A 157 3.51 -12.22 -10.47
CA LYS A 157 3.17 -12.55 -9.08
C LYS A 157 3.89 -11.62 -8.11
N ASN A 158 3.19 -11.24 -7.05
CA ASN A 158 3.74 -10.36 -6.02
C ASN A 158 4.71 -11.15 -5.11
N PRO A 159 6.01 -10.81 -5.06
CA PRO A 159 6.98 -11.49 -4.20
C PRO A 159 6.77 -11.19 -2.71
N ALA A 160 6.12 -10.07 -2.36
CA ALA A 160 5.77 -9.74 -0.97
C ALA A 160 4.47 -10.40 -0.49
N PHE A 161 3.82 -11.20 -1.34
CA PHE A 161 2.59 -11.90 -0.98
C PHE A 161 2.82 -12.91 0.15
N LYS A 162 1.83 -13.03 1.08
CA LYS A 162 1.86 -13.96 2.23
C LYS A 162 3.05 -13.80 3.18
N ILE A 163 3.73 -12.66 3.17
CA ILE A 163 4.75 -12.36 4.19
C ILE A 163 4.03 -11.98 5.48
N LYS A 164 4.31 -12.72 6.57
CA LYS A 164 3.73 -12.44 7.88
C LYS A 164 4.31 -11.14 8.43
N LYS A 165 3.46 -10.32 9.03
CA LYS A 165 3.88 -9.12 9.75
C LYS A 165 4.63 -9.51 11.03
N LEU A 166 5.60 -8.70 11.40
CA LEU A 166 6.30 -8.78 12.68
C LEU A 166 5.42 -8.22 13.81
N ASN A 167 5.84 -8.43 15.06
CA ASN A 167 5.12 -7.94 16.24
C ASN A 167 4.94 -6.41 16.20
N GLU A 168 3.72 -5.95 16.49
CA GLU A 168 3.39 -4.52 16.62
C GLU A 168 2.79 -4.30 18.00
N LEU A 169 3.39 -3.37 18.75
CA LEU A 169 2.81 -2.93 20.02
C LEU A 169 1.85 -1.78 19.78
N TYR A 170 0.62 -1.94 20.26
CA TYR A 170 -0.35 -0.86 20.31
C TYR A 170 -0.17 -0.09 21.61
N ARG A 171 0.30 1.16 21.53
CA ARG A 171 0.29 2.07 22.68
C ARG A 171 -1.10 2.68 22.80
N LEU A 172 -1.89 2.21 23.76
CA LEU A 172 -3.08 2.93 24.19
C LEU A 172 -2.60 4.14 25.00
N VAL A 173 -2.76 5.34 24.43
CA VAL A 173 -2.54 6.58 25.17
C VAL A 173 -3.84 6.92 25.88
N THR A 174 -3.94 6.50 27.14
CA THR A 174 -5.01 6.89 28.05
C THR A 174 -4.53 8.04 28.91
N ILE A 175 -5.35 9.08 29.05
CA ILE A 175 -5.12 10.19 29.98
C ILE A 175 -6.17 10.03 31.09
N SER A 176 -5.74 10.09 32.35
CA SER A 176 -6.65 10.02 33.50
C SER A 176 -7.52 11.27 33.56
N ASP A 177 -8.71 11.19 34.18
CA ASP A 177 -9.55 12.38 34.38
C ASP A 177 -8.82 13.44 35.24
N GLU A 178 -7.98 13.03 36.20
CA GLU A 178 -7.16 13.95 37.01
C GLU A 178 -6.11 14.71 36.18
N ASP A 179 -5.46 14.04 35.24
CA ASP A 179 -4.48 14.70 34.35
C ASP A 179 -5.18 15.62 33.35
N ILE A 180 -6.41 15.30 32.94
CA ILE A 180 -7.25 16.18 32.13
C ILE A 180 -7.57 17.47 32.89
N ASP A 181 -7.96 17.36 34.16
CA ASP A 181 -8.30 18.51 34.99
C ASP A 181 -7.07 19.41 35.24
N LYS A 182 -5.89 18.80 35.46
CA LYS A 182 -4.62 19.55 35.54
C LYS A 182 -4.30 20.29 34.24
N LEU A 183 -4.49 19.66 33.08
CA LEU A 183 -4.29 20.29 31.77
C LEU A 183 -5.24 21.49 31.55
N ILE A 184 -6.48 21.39 32.00
CA ILE A 184 -7.46 22.50 31.92
C ILE A 184 -7.09 23.63 32.89
N ALA A 185 -6.58 23.30 34.08
CA ALA A 185 -6.15 24.28 35.08
C ALA A 185 -4.94 25.08 34.59
N GLU A 186 -3.91 24.42 34.07
CA GLU A 186 -2.65 25.03 33.62
C GLU A 186 -2.75 25.78 32.30
N ALA A 187 -3.74 25.49 31.45
CA ALA A 187 -3.91 26.18 30.18
C ALA A 187 -4.14 27.69 30.41
N THR A 188 -3.19 28.53 30.05
CA THR A 188 -3.26 29.98 30.36
C THR A 188 -4.23 30.73 29.45
N ASN A 189 -4.53 30.18 28.26
CA ASN A 189 -5.38 30.80 27.26
C ASN A 189 -6.81 30.20 27.30
N LYS A 190 -7.81 31.08 27.41
CA LYS A 190 -9.23 30.70 27.41
C LYS A 190 -9.62 29.86 26.18
N LEU A 191 -9.14 30.22 24.99
CA LEU A 191 -9.42 29.47 23.75
C LEU A 191 -8.93 28.02 23.82
N THR A 192 -7.78 27.78 24.45
CA THR A 192 -7.26 26.42 24.62
C THR A 192 -8.07 25.61 25.63
N LYS A 193 -8.56 26.23 26.72
CA LYS A 193 -9.47 25.56 27.67
C LYS A 193 -10.79 25.17 26.98
N ASP A 194 -11.36 26.08 26.21
CA ASP A 194 -12.63 25.85 25.50
C ASP A 194 -12.47 24.73 24.46
N LEU A 195 -11.37 24.73 23.69
CA LEU A 195 -11.08 23.67 22.72
C LEU A 195 -10.87 22.29 23.37
N ILE A 196 -10.16 22.22 24.50
CA ILE A 196 -9.96 20.96 25.24
C ILE A 196 -11.32 20.45 25.73
N THR A 197 -12.13 21.32 26.32
CA THR A 197 -13.46 20.99 26.87
C THR A 197 -14.42 20.50 25.79
N ILE A 198 -14.51 21.21 24.66
CA ILE A 198 -15.35 20.81 23.51
C ILE A 198 -14.93 19.44 22.99
N LYS A 199 -13.62 19.19 22.85
CA LYS A 199 -13.11 17.92 22.31
C LYS A 199 -13.31 16.74 23.26
N LEU A 200 -13.29 16.99 24.57
CA LEU A 200 -13.64 15.99 25.59
C LEU A 200 -15.14 15.64 25.53
N ILE A 201 -16.01 16.65 25.38
CA ILE A 201 -17.46 16.46 25.22
C ILE A 201 -17.74 15.66 23.94
N GLU A 202 -17.13 16.03 22.80
CA GLU A 202 -17.29 15.33 21.52
C GLU A 202 -16.89 13.84 21.64
N LYS A 203 -15.79 13.55 22.34
CA LYS A 203 -15.35 12.17 22.60
C LYS A 203 -16.27 11.41 23.55
N ARG A 204 -16.79 12.03 24.61
CA ARG A 204 -17.75 11.37 25.53
C ARG A 204 -19.09 11.09 24.84
N VAL A 205 -19.57 12.01 24.01
CA VAL A 205 -20.79 11.83 23.22
C VAL A 205 -20.61 10.72 22.17
N SER A 206 -19.51 10.74 21.41
CA SER A 206 -19.23 9.71 20.39
C SER A 206 -18.92 8.32 20.97
N GLY A 207 -18.37 8.25 22.19
CA GLY A 207 -18.21 6.99 22.94
C GLY A 207 -19.54 6.38 23.39
N ASN A 208 -20.50 7.21 23.82
CA ASN A 208 -21.83 6.78 24.24
C ASN A 208 -22.72 6.31 23.07
N PHE A 209 -22.43 6.69 21.83
CA PHE A 209 -23.13 6.16 20.65
C PHE A 209 -22.64 4.78 20.20
N ARG A 210 -21.42 4.35 20.58
CA ARG A 210 -20.88 3.03 20.22
C ARG A 210 -21.33 1.92 21.16
N ASN A 211 -21.63 2.24 22.41
CA ASN A 211 -22.21 1.31 23.38
C ASN A 211 -23.70 1.63 23.49
N GLY A 212 -24.52 0.98 22.66
CA GLY A 212 -25.96 1.25 22.55
C GLY A 212 -26.71 1.25 23.88
N CYS A 213 -26.84 2.42 24.49
CA CYS A 213 -27.80 2.69 25.55
C CYS A 213 -28.35 4.09 25.35
N LEU A 214 -29.59 4.15 24.84
CA LEU A 214 -30.43 5.33 24.81
C LEU A 214 -30.64 5.82 26.25
N ILE A 215 -29.86 6.81 26.70
CA ILE A 215 -30.28 7.65 27.82
C ILE A 215 -30.83 8.93 27.22
N LYS A 216 -32.16 8.99 27.13
CA LYS A 216 -32.93 10.23 27.12
C LYS A 216 -32.54 10.99 28.38
N ASN A 217 -31.69 12.01 28.26
CA ASN A 217 -31.73 13.23 29.07
C ASN A 217 -30.71 14.22 28.51
N VAL A 218 -31.17 14.98 27.53
CA VAL A 218 -30.59 16.28 27.19
C VAL A 218 -30.86 17.20 28.37
N ASN A 219 -29.96 17.22 29.36
CA ASN A 219 -29.85 18.40 30.20
C ASN A 219 -28.98 19.40 29.45
N ARG A 220 -29.67 20.37 28.85
CA ARG A 220 -29.13 21.67 28.43
C ARG A 220 -28.18 22.15 29.53
N VAL A 221 -26.88 22.12 29.28
CA VAL A 221 -25.95 22.98 30.02
C VAL A 221 -26.26 24.38 29.53
N GLN A 222 -26.97 25.16 30.34
CA GLN A 222 -27.09 26.59 30.15
C GLN A 222 -25.67 27.16 30.18
N LEU A 223 -25.24 27.73 29.04
CA LEU A 223 -24.13 28.67 29.02
C LEU A 223 -24.60 29.92 29.75
N ASP A 224 -24.35 29.98 31.05
CA ASP A 224 -24.52 31.22 31.81
C ASP A 224 -23.42 32.19 31.39
N ALA A 225 -23.82 33.12 30.53
CA ALA A 225 -23.08 34.34 30.25
C ALA A 225 -23.08 35.22 31.50
N LYS A 226 -22.07 35.09 32.35
CA LYS A 226 -21.72 36.10 33.35
C LYS A 226 -20.20 36.20 33.51
N TYR A 227 -19.56 36.96 32.63
CA TYR A 227 -18.35 37.72 32.93
C TYR A 227 -18.30 38.93 31.98
N THR A 228 -18.95 40.01 32.41
CA THR A 228 -18.51 41.39 32.14
C THR A 228 -17.30 41.69 33.00
#